data_AF-G1UW42-F1
#
_entry.id   AF-G1UW42-F1
#
_cell.length_a   1.000
_cell.length_b   1.000
_cell.length_c   1.000
_cell.angle_alpha   90.00
_cell.angle_beta   90.00
_cell.angle_gamma   90.00
#
_symmetry.space_group_name_H-M   'P 1'
#
loop_
_entity.id
_entity.type
_entity.pdbx_description
1 polymer ?
#
loop_
_entity_poly.entity_id
_entity_poly.type
_entity_poly.pdbx_seq_one_letter_code
_entity_poly.pdbx_strand_id
1 'polypeptide(L)'
;MSAPTGNRCGHDPRQPKLSPAHPIRKGKGGLPRILSLAAERAKAWYFHPKKCPLLSHPNRQTRSERREACQIVLETILSHLDLASMCLGVPTPASGFIDIDMRTIVRDSGIGQRRIERAIALFKEAGFMRVTQPRTQNEEGDYFGCRATRVVTDTLFEWLGLGPMLQRERAKASERLRRKAQKLNRKLSDFMGRMRDTFKKAGRTLFQQPSFQTDEKRTEETRRWNMVCAKYMIAGFDPDECRRRTNAELGLPADFSPGRRT
;
A
#
# COMPACT_ATOMS: atom_id res chain seq x y z
N MET A 1 27.99 25.48 45.11
CA MET A 1 27.28 24.76 44.04
C MET A 1 25.92 25.42 43.84
N SER A 2 25.70 26.10 42.72
CA SER A 2 24.44 26.83 42.50
C SER A 2 23.29 25.86 42.26
N ALA A 3 22.24 25.98 43.07
CA ALA A 3 21.01 25.22 42.92
C ALA A 3 20.42 25.38 41.50
N PRO A 4 19.90 24.31 40.87
CA PRO A 4 19.25 24.43 39.58
C PRO A 4 17.89 25.10 39.77
N THR A 5 17.83 26.42 39.61
CA THR A 5 16.58 27.19 39.51
C THR A 5 15.98 26.97 38.12
N GLY A 6 15.47 25.77 37.90
CA GLY A 6 14.82 25.36 36.65
C GLY A 6 13.83 24.23 36.90
N ASN A 7 12.88 24.06 35.99
CA ASN A 7 11.78 23.09 35.99
C ASN A 7 12.20 21.60 35.98
N ARG A 8 13.40 21.27 36.49
CA ARG A 8 14.00 19.91 36.64
C ARG A 8 13.87 19.03 35.40
N CYS A 9 13.78 19.64 34.21
CA CYS A 9 13.52 18.94 32.96
C CYS A 9 14.77 18.31 32.32
N GLY A 10 15.94 18.40 32.98
CA GLY A 10 17.22 17.88 32.50
C GLY A 10 17.81 18.63 31.31
N HIS A 11 17.22 19.77 30.91
CA HIS A 11 17.71 20.60 29.82
C HIS A 11 18.90 21.45 30.26
N ASP A 12 20.02 21.37 29.52
CA ASP A 12 21.12 22.32 29.60
C ASP A 12 21.09 23.26 28.38
N PRO A 13 20.86 24.57 28.56
CA PRO A 13 20.88 25.53 27.45
C PRO A 13 22.21 25.59 26.70
N ARG A 14 23.33 25.27 27.35
CA ARG A 14 24.69 25.28 26.79
C ARG A 14 25.00 24.00 26.01
N GLN A 15 24.34 22.90 26.35
CA GLN A 15 24.49 21.60 25.70
C GLN A 15 23.11 21.01 25.31
N PRO A 16 22.40 21.63 24.36
CA PRO A 16 21.05 21.22 24.02
C PRO A 16 21.01 19.90 23.25
N LYS A 17 19.99 19.07 23.50
CA LYS A 17 19.73 17.88 22.69
C LYS A 17 18.81 18.24 21.52
N LEU A 18 19.39 18.55 20.37
CA LEU A 18 18.63 19.04 19.19
C LEU A 18 18.19 17.94 18.20
N SER A 19 18.51 16.68 18.48
CA SER A 19 18.17 15.56 17.61
C SER A 19 17.18 14.62 18.32
N PRO A 20 16.20 14.07 17.58
CA PRO A 20 15.24 13.12 18.13
C PRO A 20 15.90 11.76 18.43
N ALA A 21 15.18 10.87 19.11
CA ALA A 21 15.62 9.50 19.35
C ALA A 21 15.87 8.74 18.03
N HIS A 22 15.06 9.00 17.01
CA HIS A 22 15.17 8.42 15.68
C HIS A 22 15.37 9.54 14.63
N PRO A 23 16.61 9.96 14.35
CA PRO A 23 16.90 11.03 13.39
C PRO A 23 16.66 10.61 11.93
N ILE A 24 16.57 11.60 11.05
CA ILE A 24 16.34 11.39 9.62
C ILE A 24 17.48 10.54 9.02
N ARG A 25 17.12 9.39 8.42
CA ARG A 25 18.07 8.52 7.72
C ARG A 25 18.60 9.21 6.46
N LYS A 26 19.92 9.32 6.34
CA LYS A 26 20.62 9.96 5.20
C LYS A 26 21.31 8.91 4.32
N GLY A 27 21.67 9.28 3.10
CA GLY A 27 22.46 8.43 2.19
C GLY A 27 21.63 7.39 1.42
N LYS A 28 22.27 6.30 0.99
CA LYS A 28 21.64 5.25 0.18
C LYS A 28 20.53 4.57 0.99
N GLY A 29 19.32 4.54 0.42
CA GLY A 29 18.13 4.01 1.12
C GLY A 29 17.53 4.95 2.17
N GLY A 30 18.11 6.14 2.36
CA GLY A 30 17.59 7.18 3.24
C GLY A 30 16.55 8.09 2.56
N LEU A 31 16.07 9.07 3.33
CA LEU A 31 15.12 10.06 2.84
C LEU A 31 15.79 11.12 1.94
N PRO A 32 15.03 11.81 1.07
CA PRO A 32 15.54 12.88 0.23
C PRO A 32 16.30 13.95 1.03
N ARG A 33 17.44 14.43 0.49
CA ARG A 33 18.36 15.35 1.16
C ARG A 33 17.68 16.62 1.68
N ILE A 34 16.64 17.11 1.01
CA ILE A 34 15.89 18.29 1.44
C ILE A 34 15.38 18.18 2.88
N LEU A 35 14.95 17.00 3.32
CA LEU A 35 14.38 16.79 4.66
C LEU A 35 15.47 16.90 5.75
N SER A 36 16.62 16.26 5.54
CA SER A 36 17.75 16.37 6.47
C SER A 36 18.37 17.78 6.45
N LEU A 37 18.44 18.43 5.28
CA LEU A 37 18.93 19.79 5.17
C LEU A 37 17.98 20.80 5.86
N ALA A 38 16.67 20.59 5.77
CA ALA A 38 15.69 21.40 6.49
C ALA A 38 15.88 21.30 8.01
N ALA A 39 16.03 20.08 8.55
CA ALA A 39 16.33 19.86 9.96
C ALA A 39 17.66 20.51 10.38
N GLU A 40 18.71 20.39 9.57
CA GLU A 40 20.01 21.02 9.83
C GLU A 40 19.90 22.55 9.89
N ARG A 41 19.22 23.18 8.92
CA ARG A 41 19.03 24.64 8.89
C ARG A 41 18.16 25.15 10.04
N ALA A 42 17.14 24.40 10.42
CA ALA A 42 16.26 24.77 11.51
C ALA A 42 16.99 24.84 12.86
N LYS A 43 18.00 24.00 13.10
CA LYS A 43 18.78 23.99 14.35
C LYS A 43 19.42 25.34 14.66
N ALA A 44 19.72 26.16 13.65
CA ALA A 44 20.23 27.51 13.84
C ALA A 44 19.28 28.42 14.65
N TRP A 45 17.96 28.19 14.58
CA TRP A 45 16.97 28.96 15.33
C TRP A 45 17.08 28.76 16.85
N TYR A 46 17.53 27.59 17.31
CA TYR A 46 17.73 27.36 18.74
C TYR A 46 18.69 28.41 19.35
N PHE A 47 19.79 28.67 18.64
CA PHE A 47 20.84 29.62 19.04
C PHE A 47 20.49 31.07 18.67
N HIS A 48 19.72 31.26 17.59
CA HIS A 48 19.37 32.58 17.08
C HIS A 48 17.84 32.72 16.92
N PRO A 49 17.07 32.77 18.02
CA PRO A 49 15.60 32.78 17.95
C PRO A 49 15.04 33.97 17.16
N LYS A 50 15.75 35.10 17.14
CA LYS A 50 15.40 36.29 16.36
C LYS A 50 15.37 36.07 14.83
N LYS A 51 16.06 35.03 14.32
CA LYS A 51 16.06 34.69 12.87
C LYS A 51 14.76 34.01 12.42
N CYS A 52 13.90 33.61 13.35
CA CYS A 52 12.53 33.18 13.04
C CYS A 52 11.55 33.89 13.96
N PRO A 53 11.13 35.11 13.59
CA PRO A 53 10.10 35.81 14.35
C PRO A 53 8.78 35.03 14.38
N LEU A 54 8.49 34.21 13.35
CA LEU A 54 7.28 33.38 13.26
C LEU A 54 7.15 32.37 14.42
N LEU A 55 8.28 31.93 15.00
CA LEU A 55 8.30 31.02 16.16
C LEU A 55 8.50 31.76 17.51
N SER A 56 8.49 33.10 17.49
CA SER A 56 8.76 33.94 18.64
C SER A 56 7.52 34.77 18.99
N HIS A 57 7.30 35.04 20.27
CA HIS A 57 6.23 35.96 20.68
C HIS A 57 6.78 37.40 20.70
N PRO A 58 6.01 38.42 20.29
CA PRO A 58 6.50 39.79 20.13
C PRO A 58 7.19 40.37 21.38
N ASN A 59 6.64 40.08 22.56
CA ASN A 59 7.08 40.66 23.83
C ASN A 59 7.74 39.63 24.76
N ARG A 60 8.01 38.41 24.29
CA ARG A 60 8.54 37.34 25.15
C ARG A 60 9.42 36.37 24.39
N GLN A 61 10.62 36.15 24.91
CA GLN A 61 11.52 35.12 24.38
C GLN A 61 11.01 33.71 24.72
N THR A 62 10.95 32.85 23.71
CA THR A 62 10.70 31.41 23.87
C THR A 62 11.82 30.78 24.69
N ARG A 63 11.49 30.12 25.80
CA ARG A 63 12.48 29.42 26.67
C ARG A 63 13.29 28.39 25.88
N SER A 64 14.56 28.22 26.21
CA SER A 64 15.49 27.29 25.53
C SER A 64 14.98 25.84 25.52
N GLU A 65 14.43 25.33 26.62
CA GLU A 65 13.77 24.02 26.73
C GLU A 65 12.66 23.81 25.67
N ARG A 66 11.87 24.86 25.42
CA ARG A 66 10.80 24.82 24.42
C ARG A 66 11.39 24.89 23.01
N ARG A 67 12.45 25.66 22.81
CA ARG A 67 13.15 25.72 21.51
C ARG A 67 13.76 24.36 21.17
N GLU A 68 14.40 23.69 22.13
CA GLU A 68 14.92 22.33 22.00
C GLU A 68 13.82 21.35 21.57
N ALA A 69 12.69 21.35 22.29
CA ALA A 69 11.55 20.50 21.94
C ALA A 69 11.06 20.76 20.50
N CYS A 70 11.02 22.01 20.07
CA CYS A 70 10.65 22.33 18.68
C CYS A 70 11.64 21.73 17.67
N GLN A 71 12.96 21.76 17.94
CA GLN A 71 13.94 21.18 17.01
C GLN A 71 13.78 19.66 16.90
N ILE A 72 13.62 18.98 18.03
CA ILE A 72 13.37 17.54 18.08
C ILE A 72 12.11 17.19 17.27
N VAL A 73 11.00 17.88 17.56
CA VAL A 73 9.69 17.59 16.94
C VAL A 73 9.71 17.92 15.45
N LEU A 74 10.38 18.99 15.04
CA LEU A 74 10.51 19.35 13.63
C LEU A 74 11.26 18.27 12.85
N GLU A 75 12.39 17.77 13.37
CA GLU A 75 13.14 16.69 12.71
C GLU A 75 12.31 15.39 12.66
N THR A 76 11.58 15.04 13.73
CA THR A 76 10.65 13.89 13.73
C THR A 76 9.52 14.05 12.72
N ILE A 77 8.94 15.24 12.58
CA ILE A 77 7.89 15.49 11.58
C ILE A 77 8.46 15.34 10.17
N LEU A 78 9.64 15.89 9.92
CA LEU A 78 10.32 15.80 8.63
C LEU A 78 10.71 14.36 8.27
N SER A 79 10.98 13.49 9.25
CA SER A 79 11.25 12.07 9.00
C SER A 79 10.04 11.26 8.53
N HIS A 80 8.83 11.79 8.74
CA HIS A 80 7.56 11.18 8.35
C HIS A 80 6.83 11.94 7.24
N LEU A 81 7.47 12.96 6.66
CA LEU A 81 6.88 13.80 5.64
C LEU A 81 6.89 13.11 4.27
N ASP A 82 5.71 12.90 3.69
CA ASP A 82 5.58 12.57 2.28
C ASP A 82 5.66 13.85 1.44
N LEU A 83 6.68 13.97 0.59
CA LEU A 83 6.90 15.19 -0.20
C LEU A 83 5.84 15.42 -1.29
N ALA A 84 5.15 14.39 -1.77
CA ALA A 84 4.14 14.59 -2.80
C ALA A 84 2.90 15.28 -2.21
N SER A 85 2.36 14.73 -1.13
CA SER A 85 1.16 15.22 -0.44
C SER A 85 1.44 16.35 0.56
N MET A 86 2.68 16.45 1.05
CA MET A 86 3.07 17.25 2.22
C MET A 86 2.42 16.80 3.53
N CYS A 87 1.80 15.61 3.55
CA CYS A 87 1.19 15.02 4.73
C CYS A 87 2.20 14.19 5.53
N LEU A 88 1.97 14.08 6.83
CA LEU A 88 2.72 13.20 7.71
C LEU A 88 2.07 11.82 7.74
N GLY A 89 2.68 10.84 7.08
CA GLY A 89 2.09 9.53 6.99
C GLY A 89 2.82 8.63 6.03
N VAL A 90 2.26 7.43 5.88
CA VAL A 90 2.82 6.41 4.99
C VAL A 90 1.73 5.99 4.01
N PRO A 91 1.99 6.03 2.69
CA PRO A 91 1.09 5.46 1.71
C PRO A 91 1.02 3.94 1.92
N THR A 92 -0.18 3.39 2.04
CA THR A 92 -0.41 1.95 2.19
C THR A 92 -1.21 1.41 1.01
N PRO A 93 -0.88 0.20 0.50
CA PRO A 93 -1.65 -0.38 -0.61
C PRO A 93 -3.13 -0.60 -0.30
N ALA A 94 -3.46 -0.94 0.95
CA ALA A 94 -4.83 -1.28 1.36
C ALA A 94 -5.66 -0.06 1.79
N SER A 95 -5.05 0.93 2.44
CA SER A 95 -5.76 2.06 3.05
C SER A 95 -5.43 3.41 2.39
N GLY A 96 -4.71 3.40 1.27
CA GLY A 96 -4.29 4.59 0.53
C GLY A 96 -3.18 5.36 1.24
N PHE A 97 -3.52 6.08 2.31
CA PHE A 97 -2.59 6.86 3.11
C PHE A 97 -2.98 6.82 4.58
N ILE A 98 -2.05 6.43 5.43
CA ILE A 98 -2.28 6.36 6.88
C ILE A 98 -1.46 7.46 7.55
N ASP A 99 -2.15 8.42 8.15
CA ASP A 99 -1.53 9.45 8.97
C ASP A 99 -0.78 8.85 10.17
N ILE A 100 0.37 9.43 10.51
CA ILE A 100 1.10 9.02 11.71
C ILE A 100 0.31 9.40 12.97
N ASP A 101 0.32 8.51 13.95
CA ASP A 101 -0.31 8.75 15.25
C ASP A 101 0.62 9.49 16.22
N MET A 102 0.05 10.01 17.31
CA MET A 102 0.85 10.72 18.32
C MET A 102 1.84 9.78 19.03
N ARG A 103 1.50 8.49 19.16
CA ARG A 103 2.38 7.47 19.76
C ARG A 103 3.67 7.30 18.97
N THR A 104 3.58 7.28 17.64
CA THR A 104 4.73 7.26 16.73
C THR A 104 5.60 8.50 16.93
N ILE A 105 5.01 9.69 17.00
CA ILE A 105 5.78 10.93 17.23
C ILE A 105 6.48 10.89 18.60
N VAL A 106 5.81 10.43 19.66
CA VAL A 106 6.41 10.27 21.00
C VAL A 106 7.61 9.33 20.96
N ARG A 107 7.43 8.13 20.39
CA ARG A 107 8.49 7.12 20.27
C ARG A 107 9.69 7.65 19.48
N ASP A 108 9.43 8.28 18.34
CA ASP A 108 10.49 8.67 17.40
C ASP A 108 11.22 9.94 17.85
N SER A 109 10.52 10.86 18.52
CA SER A 109 11.12 12.05 19.12
C SER A 109 11.90 11.76 20.40
N GLY A 110 11.43 10.81 21.21
CA GLY A 110 11.99 10.50 22.53
C GLY A 110 11.68 11.56 23.59
N ILE A 111 10.66 12.40 23.39
CA ILE A 111 10.19 13.39 24.37
C ILE A 111 8.70 13.19 24.69
N GLY A 112 8.27 13.68 25.85
CA GLY A 112 6.88 13.51 26.32
C GLY A 112 5.84 14.22 25.45
N GLN A 113 4.67 13.60 25.32
CA GLN A 113 3.54 14.06 24.49
C GLN A 113 3.20 15.54 24.66
N ARG A 114 3.13 16.06 25.90
CA ARG A 114 2.81 17.48 26.15
C ARG A 114 3.85 18.45 25.55
N ARG A 115 5.13 18.07 25.48
CA ARG A 115 6.17 18.90 24.83
C ARG A 115 5.95 18.91 23.31
N ILE A 116 5.54 17.78 22.74
CA ILE A 116 5.23 17.62 21.32
C ILE A 116 4.01 18.47 20.94
N GLU A 117 2.92 18.38 21.68
CA GLU A 117 1.69 19.15 21.44
C GLU A 117 1.96 20.66 21.47
N ARG A 118 2.77 21.12 22.42
CA ARG A 118 3.18 22.54 22.52
C ARG A 118 4.07 23.00 21.37
N ALA A 119 4.88 22.12 20.81
CA ALA A 119 5.69 22.41 19.62
C ALA A 119 4.81 22.46 18.37
N ILE A 120 3.90 21.49 18.19
CA ILE A 120 2.93 21.47 17.09
C ILE A 120 2.03 22.71 17.12
N ALA A 121 1.57 23.13 18.30
CA ALA A 121 0.79 24.36 18.44
C ALA A 121 1.57 25.59 17.92
N LEU A 122 2.85 25.70 18.27
CA LEU A 122 3.71 26.78 17.78
C LEU A 122 3.92 26.71 16.25
N PHE A 123 4.05 25.50 15.69
CA PHE A 123 4.16 25.34 14.23
C PHE A 123 2.88 25.73 13.51
N LYS A 124 1.72 25.49 14.12
CA LYS A 124 0.44 25.97 13.59
C LYS A 124 0.35 27.49 13.62
N GLU A 125 0.71 28.11 14.75
CA GLU A 125 0.74 29.57 14.91
C GLU A 125 1.69 30.23 13.90
N ALA A 126 2.86 29.62 13.66
CA ALA A 126 3.84 30.08 12.67
C ALA A 126 3.42 29.83 11.21
N GLY A 127 2.28 29.17 10.99
CA GLY A 127 1.81 28.79 9.66
C GLY A 127 2.66 27.72 8.98
N PHE A 128 3.51 26.99 9.71
CA PHE A 128 4.36 25.91 9.18
C PHE A 128 3.62 24.58 9.03
N MET A 129 2.48 24.44 9.70
CA MET A 129 1.69 23.21 9.69
C MET A 129 0.20 23.49 9.83
N ARG A 130 -0.62 22.72 9.11
CA ARG A 130 -2.05 22.58 9.34
C ARG A 130 -2.35 21.23 9.98
N VAL A 131 -3.27 21.20 10.93
CA VAL A 131 -3.69 19.98 11.62
C VAL A 131 -5.21 19.92 11.64
N THR A 132 -5.76 18.86 11.06
CA THR A 132 -7.21 18.59 11.03
C THR A 132 -7.45 17.23 11.68
N GLN A 133 -8.43 17.13 12.57
CA GLN A 133 -8.84 15.85 13.14
C GLN A 133 -10.15 15.41 12.48
N PRO A 134 -10.12 14.41 11.59
CA PRO A 134 -11.35 13.87 11.01
C PRO A 134 -12.15 13.14 12.08
N ARG A 135 -13.47 13.07 11.87
CA ARG A 135 -14.39 12.23 12.64
C ARG A 135 -15.16 11.36 11.67
N THR A 136 -15.44 10.14 12.05
CA THR A 136 -16.25 9.19 11.27
C THR A 136 -17.20 8.44 12.20
N GLN A 137 -18.22 7.81 11.63
CA GLN A 137 -19.12 6.92 12.36
C GLN A 137 -18.65 5.47 12.28
N ASN A 138 -18.90 4.68 13.33
CA ASN A 138 -18.80 3.22 13.28
C ASN A 138 -20.07 2.61 12.66
N GLU A 139 -20.11 1.28 12.55
CA GLU A 139 -21.28 0.54 12.00
C GLU A 139 -22.54 0.71 12.86
N GLU A 140 -22.38 1.07 14.14
CA GLU A 140 -23.46 1.33 15.11
C GLU A 140 -23.95 2.79 15.06
N GLY A 141 -23.33 3.65 14.24
CA GLY A 141 -23.68 5.07 14.08
C GLY A 141 -22.95 6.03 15.04
N ASP A 142 -22.12 5.53 15.95
CA ASP A 142 -21.36 6.33 16.92
C ASP A 142 -20.18 7.05 16.27
N TYR A 143 -20.05 8.34 16.57
CA TYR A 143 -18.92 9.14 16.11
C TYR A 143 -17.64 8.85 16.91
N PHE A 144 -16.56 8.56 16.20
CA PHE A 144 -15.22 8.47 16.79
C PHE A 144 -14.20 9.37 16.07
N GLY A 145 -13.19 9.81 16.82
CA GLY A 145 -12.11 10.63 16.30
C GLY A 145 -11.10 9.79 15.52
N CYS A 146 -10.85 10.16 14.26
CA CYS A 146 -9.80 9.57 13.45
C CYS A 146 -8.42 10.13 13.85
N ARG A 147 -7.36 9.56 13.27
CA ARG A 147 -6.01 10.13 13.37
C ARG A 147 -5.99 11.51 12.73
N ALA A 148 -5.31 12.45 13.36
CA ALA A 148 -5.20 13.79 12.83
C ALA A 148 -4.33 13.82 11.57
N THR A 149 -4.88 14.38 10.51
CA THR A 149 -4.14 14.71 9.29
C THR A 149 -3.30 15.95 9.54
N ARG A 150 -2.00 15.81 9.35
CA ARG A 150 -1.02 16.88 9.56
C ARG A 150 -0.35 17.19 8.23
N VAL A 151 -0.40 18.44 7.82
CA VAL A 151 0.14 18.90 6.54
C VAL A 151 1.20 19.96 6.82
N VAL A 152 2.44 19.71 6.40
CA VAL A 152 3.50 20.73 6.42
C VAL A 152 3.27 21.68 5.27
N THR A 153 3.40 22.98 5.52
CA THR A 153 3.21 24.00 4.49
C THR A 153 4.54 24.38 3.83
N ASP A 154 4.47 24.87 2.60
CA ASP A 154 5.63 25.37 1.86
C ASP A 154 6.35 26.52 2.61
N THR A 155 5.62 27.31 3.41
CA THR A 155 6.13 28.37 4.30
C THR A 155 7.32 27.93 5.16
N LEU A 156 7.32 26.69 5.66
CA LEU A 156 8.44 26.16 6.45
C LEU A 156 9.73 26.13 5.61
N PHE A 157 9.63 25.62 4.38
CA PHE A 157 10.78 25.47 3.50
C PHE A 157 11.19 26.82 2.91
N GLU A 158 10.27 27.73 2.66
CA GLU A 158 10.57 29.11 2.28
C GLU A 158 11.37 29.83 3.37
N TRP A 159 10.91 29.76 4.62
CA TRP A 159 11.65 30.31 5.77
C TRP A 159 13.06 29.71 5.89
N LEU A 160 13.23 28.42 5.59
CA LEU A 160 14.53 27.75 5.58
C LEU A 160 15.38 28.02 4.34
N GLY A 161 14.90 28.83 3.37
CA GLY A 161 15.59 29.10 2.11
C GLY A 161 15.70 27.87 1.20
N LEU A 162 14.71 26.98 1.26
CA LEU A 162 14.62 25.71 0.54
C LEU A 162 13.45 25.65 -0.47
N GLY A 163 12.66 26.71 -0.62
CA GLY A 163 11.50 26.75 -1.53
C GLY A 163 11.77 26.20 -2.95
N PRO A 164 12.80 26.69 -3.68
CA PRO A 164 13.13 26.16 -5.00
C PRO A 164 13.57 24.69 -5.01
N MET A 165 14.17 24.20 -3.91
CA MET A 165 14.51 22.78 -3.77
C MET A 165 13.26 21.95 -3.49
N LEU A 166 12.32 22.47 -2.69
CA LEU A 166 11.05 21.83 -2.39
C LEU A 166 10.28 21.57 -3.68
N GLN A 167 10.08 22.59 -4.53
CA GLN A 167 9.34 22.42 -5.78
C GLN A 167 9.90 21.28 -6.65
N ARG A 168 11.24 21.21 -6.79
CA ARG A 168 11.91 20.15 -7.55
C ARG A 168 11.72 18.77 -6.92
N GLU A 169 11.91 18.65 -5.61
CA GLU A 169 11.78 17.36 -4.92
C GLU A 169 10.31 16.89 -4.84
N ARG A 170 9.34 17.81 -4.73
CA ARG A 170 7.91 17.51 -4.81
C ARG A 170 7.54 17.00 -6.20
N ALA A 171 7.94 17.69 -7.27
CA ALA A 171 7.69 17.25 -8.65
C ALA A 171 8.26 15.83 -8.89
N LYS A 172 9.48 15.57 -8.41
CA LYS A 172 10.12 14.25 -8.47
C LYS A 172 9.37 13.19 -7.67
N ALA A 173 8.86 13.53 -6.48
CA ALA A 173 8.07 12.61 -5.65
C ALA A 173 6.73 12.26 -6.32
N SER A 174 6.01 13.26 -6.81
CA SER A 174 4.74 13.08 -7.53
C SER A 174 4.92 12.25 -8.81
N GLU A 175 5.97 12.51 -9.59
CA GLU A 175 6.27 11.73 -10.79
C GLU A 175 6.61 10.27 -10.47
N ARG A 176 7.32 10.01 -9.36
CA ARG A 176 7.56 8.63 -8.89
C ARG A 176 6.26 7.91 -8.53
N LEU A 177 5.33 8.59 -7.87
CA LEU A 177 4.00 8.03 -7.55
C LEU A 177 3.20 7.75 -8.83
N ARG A 178 3.17 8.70 -9.76
CA ARG A 178 2.51 8.54 -11.07
C ARG A 178 3.05 7.33 -11.83
N ARG A 179 4.38 7.16 -11.91
CA ARG A 179 5.01 6.01 -12.56
C ARG A 179 4.66 4.68 -11.88
N LYS A 180 4.58 4.66 -10.55
CA LYS A 180 4.16 3.46 -9.80
C LYS A 180 2.71 3.10 -10.10
N ALA A 181 1.81 4.09 -10.09
CA ALA A 181 0.39 3.89 -10.41
C ALA A 181 0.20 3.40 -11.85
N GLN A 182 0.89 4.01 -12.84
CA GLN A 182 0.85 3.56 -14.24
C GLN A 182 1.34 2.11 -14.40
N LYS A 183 2.43 1.73 -13.72
CA LYS A 183 2.92 0.35 -13.75
C LYS A 183 1.92 -0.64 -13.15
N LEU A 184 1.24 -0.26 -12.07
CA LEU A 184 0.21 -1.10 -11.46
C LEU A 184 -1.00 -1.25 -12.38
N ASN A 185 -1.49 -0.15 -12.95
CA ASN A 185 -2.61 -0.17 -13.89
C ASN A 185 -2.30 -1.02 -15.14
N ARG A 186 -1.08 -0.92 -15.67
CA ARG A 186 -0.64 -1.79 -16.77
C ARG A 186 -0.68 -3.26 -16.38
N LYS A 187 -0.13 -3.64 -15.22
CA LYS A 187 -0.18 -5.02 -14.73
C LYS A 187 -1.61 -5.55 -14.53
N LEU A 188 -2.51 -4.70 -14.01
CA LEU A 188 -3.92 -5.04 -13.87
C LEU A 188 -4.58 -5.24 -15.24
N SER A 189 -4.32 -4.34 -16.19
CA SER A 189 -4.80 -4.48 -17.58
C SER A 189 -4.30 -5.78 -18.22
N ASP A 190 -3.01 -6.10 -18.07
CA ASP A 190 -2.40 -7.33 -18.60
C ASP A 190 -3.01 -8.59 -17.95
N PHE A 191 -3.32 -8.53 -16.66
CA PHE A 191 -4.00 -9.61 -15.95
C PHE A 191 -5.44 -9.80 -16.45
N MET A 192 -6.21 -8.71 -16.57
CA MET A 192 -7.59 -8.74 -17.08
C MET A 192 -7.64 -9.21 -18.54
N GLY A 193 -6.66 -8.81 -19.37
CA GLY A 193 -6.50 -9.30 -20.74
C GLY A 193 -6.30 -10.81 -20.77
N ARG A 194 -5.39 -11.34 -19.95
CA ARG A 194 -5.17 -12.79 -19.83
C ARG A 194 -6.41 -13.54 -19.37
N MET A 195 -7.15 -13.02 -18.38
CA MET A 195 -8.41 -13.64 -17.96
C MET A 195 -9.42 -13.67 -19.09
N ARG A 196 -9.62 -12.55 -19.81
CA ARG A 196 -10.51 -12.49 -20.98
C ARG A 196 -10.12 -13.51 -22.04
N ASP A 197 -8.83 -13.64 -22.37
CA ASP A 197 -8.36 -14.60 -23.36
C ASP A 197 -8.60 -16.05 -22.93
N THR A 198 -8.41 -16.36 -21.65
CA THR A 198 -8.73 -17.68 -21.07
C THR A 198 -10.22 -17.98 -21.18
N PHE A 199 -11.09 -17.03 -20.82
CA PHE A 199 -12.55 -17.19 -20.96
C PHE A 199 -12.98 -17.33 -22.42
N LYS A 200 -12.37 -16.57 -23.34
CA LYS A 200 -12.66 -16.66 -24.79
C LYS A 200 -12.20 -18.01 -25.36
N LYS A 201 -11.06 -18.54 -24.90
CA LYS A 201 -10.59 -19.88 -25.28
C LYS A 201 -11.52 -20.96 -24.73
N ALA A 202 -11.88 -20.92 -23.44
CA ALA A 202 -12.82 -21.85 -22.84
C ALA A 202 -14.20 -21.83 -23.52
N GLY A 203 -14.70 -20.64 -23.89
CA GLY A 203 -15.92 -20.48 -24.67
C GLY A 203 -15.80 -21.07 -26.08
N ARG A 204 -14.67 -20.87 -26.78
CA ARG A 204 -14.41 -21.49 -28.09
C ARG A 204 -14.35 -23.02 -28.02
N THR A 205 -13.81 -23.59 -26.94
CA THR A 205 -13.79 -25.04 -26.73
C THR A 205 -15.19 -25.61 -26.52
N LEU A 206 -16.12 -24.84 -25.91
CA LEU A 206 -17.52 -25.27 -25.77
C LEU A 206 -18.32 -25.26 -27.09
N PHE A 207 -17.95 -24.40 -28.05
CA PHE A 207 -18.64 -24.28 -29.35
C PHE A 207 -18.02 -25.12 -30.48
N GLN A 208 -16.92 -25.84 -30.21
CA GLN A 208 -16.37 -26.87 -31.10
C GLN A 208 -16.76 -28.25 -30.59
N GLN A 209 -18.05 -28.54 -30.51
CA GLN A 209 -18.51 -29.94 -30.48
C GLN A 209 -18.78 -30.41 -31.91
N PRO A 210 -18.34 -31.63 -32.31
CA PRO A 210 -18.79 -32.26 -33.54
C PRO A 210 -20.32 -32.44 -33.49
N SER A 211 -20.98 -32.42 -34.64
CA SER A 211 -22.44 -32.51 -34.76
C SER A 211 -23.07 -33.61 -33.87
N PHE A 212 -23.95 -33.20 -32.96
CA PHE A 212 -24.66 -34.05 -31.99
C PHE A 212 -25.33 -35.29 -32.61
N GLN A 213 -25.83 -35.19 -33.85
CA GLN A 213 -26.58 -36.26 -34.51
C GLN A 213 -25.74 -37.49 -34.92
N THR A 214 -24.45 -37.33 -35.19
CA THR A 214 -23.56 -38.44 -35.58
C THR A 214 -23.09 -39.25 -34.38
N ASP A 215 -22.96 -38.63 -33.21
CA ASP A 215 -22.54 -39.31 -31.99
C ASP A 215 -23.70 -40.12 -31.38
N GLU A 216 -24.93 -39.60 -31.43
CA GLU A 216 -26.11 -40.27 -30.88
C GLU A 216 -26.40 -41.61 -31.58
N LYS A 217 -26.39 -41.62 -32.93
CA LYS A 217 -26.51 -42.87 -33.72
C LYS A 217 -25.40 -43.87 -33.40
N ARG A 218 -24.15 -43.40 -33.27
CA ARG A 218 -23.00 -44.26 -32.96
C ARG A 218 -23.07 -44.84 -31.55
N THR A 219 -23.54 -44.06 -30.58
CA THR A 219 -23.74 -44.52 -29.20
C THR A 219 -24.87 -45.54 -29.10
N GLU A 220 -25.94 -45.36 -29.87
CA GLU A 220 -27.06 -46.30 -29.93
C GLU A 220 -26.66 -47.62 -30.59
N GLU A 221 -25.92 -47.56 -31.71
CA GLU A 221 -25.37 -48.75 -32.39
C GLU A 221 -24.43 -49.54 -31.45
N THR A 222 -23.59 -48.82 -30.70
CA THR A 222 -22.67 -49.44 -29.72
C THR A 222 -23.43 -50.08 -28.56
N ARG A 223 -24.47 -49.42 -28.03
CA ARG A 223 -25.35 -49.98 -26.99
C ARG A 223 -26.05 -51.23 -27.47
N ARG A 224 -26.66 -51.18 -28.65
CA ARG A 224 -27.37 -52.31 -29.26
C ARG A 224 -26.43 -53.50 -29.45
N TRP A 225 -25.21 -53.25 -29.94
CA TRP A 225 -24.20 -54.29 -30.07
C TRP A 225 -23.81 -54.90 -28.73
N ASN A 226 -23.54 -54.07 -27.71
CA ASN A 226 -23.17 -54.54 -26.37
C ASN A 226 -24.26 -55.37 -25.70
N MET A 227 -25.54 -54.99 -25.86
CA MET A 227 -26.67 -55.75 -25.31
C MET A 227 -26.77 -57.15 -25.94
N VAL A 228 -26.64 -57.24 -27.26
CA VAL A 228 -26.69 -58.53 -27.98
C VAL A 228 -25.44 -59.38 -27.67
N CYS A 229 -24.28 -58.76 -27.53
CA CYS A 229 -23.06 -59.47 -27.12
C CYS A 229 -23.15 -60.02 -25.69
N ALA A 230 -23.71 -59.25 -24.76
CA ALA A 230 -23.92 -59.68 -23.38
C ALA A 230 -24.81 -60.93 -23.27
N LYS A 231 -25.85 -61.05 -24.11
CA LYS A 231 -26.70 -62.24 -24.19
C LYS A 231 -25.90 -63.53 -24.43
N TYR A 232 -24.91 -63.50 -25.33
CA TYR A 232 -24.06 -64.66 -25.61
C TYR A 232 -22.97 -64.88 -24.56
N MET A 233 -22.43 -63.80 -23.98
CA MET A 233 -21.48 -63.91 -22.86
C MET A 233 -22.12 -64.57 -21.62
N ILE A 234 -23.36 -64.19 -21.29
CA ILE A 234 -24.11 -64.80 -20.16
C ILE A 234 -24.41 -66.28 -20.43
N ALA A 235 -24.61 -66.67 -21.69
CA ALA A 235 -24.78 -68.06 -22.09
C ALA A 235 -23.47 -68.89 -22.09
N GLY A 236 -22.34 -68.29 -21.68
CA GLY A 236 -21.07 -68.98 -21.47
C GLY A 236 -20.25 -69.24 -22.75
N PHE A 237 -20.57 -68.57 -23.86
CA PHE A 237 -19.79 -68.70 -25.09
C PHE A 237 -18.46 -67.95 -25.01
N ASP A 238 -17.46 -68.45 -25.75
CA ASP A 238 -16.16 -67.79 -25.90
C ASP A 238 -16.31 -66.37 -26.50
N PRO A 239 -15.49 -65.37 -26.10
CA PRO A 239 -15.62 -64.00 -26.59
C PRO A 239 -15.58 -63.83 -28.11
N ASP A 240 -14.79 -64.64 -28.83
CA ASP A 240 -14.71 -64.56 -30.29
C ASP A 240 -15.94 -65.17 -30.97
N GLU A 241 -16.53 -66.20 -30.34
CA GLU A 241 -17.80 -66.78 -30.75
C GLU A 241 -18.97 -65.82 -30.46
N CYS A 242 -18.98 -65.15 -29.29
CA CYS A 242 -19.94 -64.12 -28.95
C CYS A 242 -19.95 -63.01 -30.01
N ARG A 243 -18.78 -62.48 -30.36
CA ARG A 243 -18.65 -61.45 -31.41
C ARG A 243 -19.20 -61.92 -32.76
N ARG A 244 -18.81 -63.12 -33.22
CA ARG A 244 -19.30 -63.67 -34.50
C ARG A 244 -20.82 -63.80 -34.51
N ARG A 245 -21.42 -64.28 -33.42
CA ARG A 245 -22.88 -64.43 -33.30
C ARG A 245 -23.60 -63.10 -33.18
N THR A 246 -23.07 -62.15 -32.41
CA THR A 246 -23.60 -60.79 -32.32
C THR A 246 -23.58 -60.09 -33.67
N ASN A 247 -22.48 -60.21 -34.42
CA ASN A 247 -22.39 -59.63 -35.75
C ASN A 247 -23.35 -60.31 -36.73
N ALA A 248 -23.47 -61.64 -36.69
CA ALA A 248 -24.46 -62.36 -37.50
C ALA A 248 -25.91 -61.97 -37.16
N GLU A 249 -26.25 -61.84 -35.86
CA GLU A 249 -27.59 -61.43 -35.39
C GLU A 249 -27.93 -59.99 -35.78
N LEU A 250 -26.94 -59.11 -35.85
CA LEU A 250 -27.11 -57.70 -36.23
C LEU A 250 -26.86 -57.44 -37.72
N GLY A 251 -26.54 -58.46 -38.53
CA GLY A 251 -26.25 -58.32 -39.96
C GLY A 251 -24.95 -57.54 -40.26
N LEU A 252 -24.00 -57.55 -39.33
CA LEU A 252 -22.73 -56.83 -39.40
C LEU A 252 -21.60 -57.74 -39.90
N PRO A 253 -20.51 -57.18 -40.48
CA PRO A 253 -19.33 -57.95 -40.89
C PRO A 253 -18.74 -58.79 -39.75
N ALA A 254 -18.18 -59.97 -40.07
CA ALA A 254 -17.69 -60.91 -39.07
C ALA A 254 -16.55 -60.35 -38.19
N ASP A 255 -15.78 -59.38 -38.70
CA ASP A 255 -14.68 -58.69 -38.05
C ASP A 255 -15.09 -57.38 -37.35
N PHE A 256 -16.35 -56.98 -37.46
CA PHE A 256 -16.85 -55.75 -36.83
C PHE A 256 -16.74 -55.81 -35.30
N SER A 257 -16.26 -54.73 -34.70
CA SER A 257 -16.24 -54.56 -33.25
C SER A 257 -16.39 -53.07 -32.92
N PRO A 258 -17.39 -52.67 -32.10
CA PRO A 258 -17.53 -51.28 -31.69
C PRO A 258 -16.31 -50.87 -30.86
N GLY A 259 -15.44 -50.03 -31.43
CA GLY A 259 -14.26 -49.52 -30.76
C GLY A 259 -12.92 -49.80 -31.45
N ARG A 260 -12.85 -50.68 -32.46
CA ARG A 260 -11.68 -50.70 -33.35
C ARG A 260 -11.74 -49.47 -34.25
N ARG A 261 -10.78 -48.56 -34.10
CA ARG A 261 -10.53 -47.51 -35.09
C ARG A 261 -9.89 -48.19 -36.30
N THR A 262 -10.52 -48.12 -37.47
CA THR A 262 -9.80 -48.21 -38.74
C THR A 262 -8.96 -46.97 -38.97
#